data_AF-A0A1C3JBN0-F1
#
_entry.id   AF-A0A1C3JBN0-F1
#
_cell.length_a   1.000
_cell.length_b   1.000
_cell.length_c   1.000
_cell.angle_alpha   90.00
_cell.angle_beta   90.00
_cell.angle_gamma   90.00
#
_symmetry.space_group_name_H-M   'P 1'
#
loop_
_entity.id
_entity.type
_entity.pdbx_description
1 polymer ?
#
loop_
_entity_poly.entity_id
_entity_poly.type
_entity_poly.pdbx_seq_one_letter_code
_entity_poly.pdbx_strand_id
1 'polypeptide(L)' 'MEASDIVDGFFVKFILWGILTALAYHIAGGIRHLLMDLGHFEELESGAKSAKVAFAATAVLSLLAGILVW' A
#
# COMPACT_ATOMS: atom_id res chain seq x y z
N MET A 1 -24.12 20.18 -1.41
CA MET A 1 -22.69 19.90 -1.18
C MET A 1 -22.55 18.42 -1.42
N GLU A 2 -21.99 18.08 -2.56
CA GLU A 2 -21.82 16.69 -2.96
C GLU A 2 -20.45 16.19 -2.48
N ALA A 3 -20.29 14.87 -2.39
CA ALA A 3 -19.00 14.29 -2.01
C ALA A 3 -17.87 14.74 -2.95
N SER A 4 -18.18 14.90 -4.24
CA SER A 4 -17.25 15.40 -5.27
C SER A 4 -16.65 16.76 -4.91
N ASP A 5 -17.43 17.67 -4.32
CA ASP A 5 -16.98 19.03 -3.98
C ASP A 5 -15.90 19.00 -2.88
N ILE A 6 -15.95 17.99 -2.00
CA ILE A 6 -15.00 17.80 -0.91
C ILE A 6 -13.73 17.12 -1.42
N VAL A 7 -13.88 16.03 -2.20
CA VAL A 7 -12.74 15.26 -2.68
C VAL A 7 -11.96 15.94 -3.79
N ASP A 8 -12.49 16.97 -4.45
CA ASP A 8 -11.75 17.68 -5.50
C ASP A 8 -10.60 18.56 -4.96
N GLY A 9 -10.67 18.94 -3.68
CA GLY A 9 -9.66 19.75 -3.02
C GLY A 9 -8.30 19.05 -2.90
N PHE A 10 -7.22 19.75 -3.29
CA PHE A 10 -5.85 19.22 -3.25
C PHE A 10 -5.47 18.59 -1.90
N PHE A 11 -5.79 19.26 -0.79
CA PHE A 11 -5.47 18.76 0.55
C PHE A 11 -6.19 17.45 0.89
N VAL A 12 -7.46 17.32 0.48
CA VAL A 12 -8.25 16.10 0.68
C VAL A 12 -7.72 14.97 -0.20
N LYS A 13 -7.40 15.24 -1.48
CA LYS A 13 -6.74 14.29 -2.39
C LYS A 13 -5.41 13.78 -1.82
N PHE A 14 -4.59 14.67 -1.26
CA PHE A 14 -3.33 14.29 -0.63
C PHE A 14 -3.54 13.37 0.59
N ILE A 15 -4.51 13.67 1.46
CA ILE A 15 -4.86 12.80 2.59
C ILE A 15 -5.38 11.45 2.09
N LEU A 16 -6.28 11.46 1.11
CA LEU A 16 -6.88 10.24 0.56
C LEU A 16 -5.82 9.34 -0.07
N TRP A 17 -4.90 9.90 -0.84
CA TRP A 17 -3.74 9.19 -1.37
C TRP A 17 -2.85 8.60 -0.26
N GLY A 18 -2.59 9.36 0.81
CA GLY A 18 -1.86 8.86 1.98
C GLY A 18 -2.55 7.68 2.67
N ILE A 19 -3.87 7.75 2.85
CA ILE A 19 -4.69 6.66 3.41
C ILE A 19 -4.63 5.42 2.51
N LEU A 20 -4.81 5.57 1.20
CA LEU A 20 -4.74 4.47 0.25
C LEU A 20 -3.34 3.84 0.22
N THR A 21 -2.29 4.66 0.31
CA THR A 21 -0.90 4.18 0.38
C THR A 21 -0.64 3.39 1.66
N ALA A 22 -1.11 3.88 2.82
CA ALA A 22 -1.00 3.17 4.09
C ALA A 22 -1.77 1.84 4.07
N LEU A 23 -2.98 1.83 3.50
CA LEU A 23 -3.78 0.62 3.32
C LEU A 23 -3.10 -0.38 2.38
N ALA A 24 -2.54 0.07 1.26
CA ALA A 24 -1.80 -0.78 0.33
C ALA A 24 -0.58 -1.43 1.01
N TYR A 25 0.18 -0.66 1.80
CA TYR A 25 1.28 -1.19 2.60
C TYR A 25 0.82 -2.24 3.61
N HIS A 26 -0.27 -1.95 4.33
CA HIS A 26 -0.82 -2.86 5.33
C HIS A 26 -1.27 -4.18 4.71
N ILE A 27 -1.94 -4.14 3.55
CA ILE A 27 -2.37 -5.33 2.81
C ILE A 27 -1.16 -6.12 2.28
N ALA A 28 -0.16 -5.45 1.68
CA ALA A 28 1.05 -6.11 1.19
C ALA A 28 1.81 -6.80 2.33
N GLY A 29 1.93 -6.13 3.48
CA GLY A 29 2.48 -6.70 4.70
C GLY A 29 1.63 -7.86 5.24
N GLY A 30 0.31 -7.72 5.24
CA GLY A 30 -0.62 -8.77 5.66
C GLY A 30 -0.52 -10.03 4.80
N ILE A 31 -0.46 -9.89 3.47
CA ILE A 31 -0.22 -11.02 2.55
C ILE A 31 1.13 -11.67 2.85
N ARG A 32 2.18 -10.87 3.05
CA ARG A 32 3.50 -11.39 3.43
C ARG A 32 3.43 -12.18 4.74
N HIS A 33 2.68 -11.72 5.74
CA HIS A 33 2.47 -12.45 6.99
C HIS A 33 1.73 -13.76 6.77
N LEU A 34 0.64 -13.78 5.99
CA LEU A 34 -0.09 -15.00 5.67
C LEU A 34 0.80 -16.02 4.95
N LEU A 35 1.70 -15.58 4.06
CA LEU A 35 2.68 -16.46 3.43
C LEU A 35 3.67 -17.05 4.45
N MET A 36 4.08 -16.27 5.44
CA MET A 36 4.91 -16.76 6.56
C MET A 36 4.17 -17.77 7.42
N ASP A 37 2.87 -17.55 7.69
CA ASP A 37 2.03 -18.49 8.43
C ASP A 37 1.87 -19.83 7.69
N LEU A 38 2.04 -19.84 6.36
CA LEU A 38 2.07 -21.04 5.52
C LEU A 38 3.46 -21.69 5.41
N GLY A 39 4.47 -21.18 6.12
CA GLY A 39 5.84 -21.71 6.14
C GLY A 39 6.76 -21.16 5.04
N HIS A 40 6.44 -20.01 4.44
CA HIS A 40 7.31 -19.36 3.44
C HIS A 40 8.13 -18.21 4.04
N PHE A 41 9.36 -18.03 3.54
CA PHE A 41 10.25 -16.90 3.86
C PHE A 41 10.72 -16.79 5.33
N GLU A 42 10.90 -17.93 6.02
CA GLU A 42 11.25 -17.98 7.44
C GLU A 42 12.72 -17.58 7.73
N GLU A 43 13.62 -17.83 6.79
CA GLU A 43 15.05 -17.50 6.94
C GLU A 43 15.32 -16.01 6.75
N LEU A 44 16.29 -15.47 7.49
CA LEU A 44 16.61 -14.03 7.51
C LEU A 44 16.78 -13.43 6.10
N GLU A 45 17.52 -14.10 5.22
CA GLU A 45 17.74 -13.63 3.85
C GLU A 45 16.43 -13.62 3.04
N SER A 46 15.63 -14.68 3.15
CA SER A 46 14.36 -14.82 2.44
C SER A 46 13.29 -13.85 2.97
N GLY A 47 13.25 -13.63 4.28
CA GLY A 47 12.38 -12.66 4.94
C GLY A 47 12.75 -11.21 4.60
N ALA A 48 14.03 -10.91 4.42
CA ALA A 48 14.50 -9.60 3.95
C ALA A 48 14.13 -9.37 2.48
N LYS A 49 14.26 -10.39 1.62
CA LYS A 49 13.82 -10.33 0.22
C LYS A 49 12.31 -10.10 0.12
N SER A 50 11.50 -10.84 0.87
CA SER A 50 10.03 -10.68 0.86
C SER A 50 9.60 -9.30 1.37
N ALA A 51 10.29 -8.72 2.35
CA ALA A 51 10.04 -7.35 2.81
C ALA A 51 10.33 -6.32 1.70
N LYS A 52 11.44 -6.44 0.97
CA LYS A 52 11.75 -5.57 -0.17
C LYS A 52 10.71 -5.65 -1.27
N VAL A 53 10.20 -6.86 -1.55
CA VAL A 53 9.11 -7.06 -2.52
C VAL A 53 7.83 -6.37 -2.05
N ALA A 54 7.46 -6.49 -0.76
CA ALA A 54 6.29 -5.80 -0.21
C ALA A 54 6.41 -4.27 -0.33
N PHE A 55 7.60 -3.70 -0.07
CA PHE A 55 7.85 -2.27 -0.29
C PHE A 55 7.74 -1.86 -1.76
N ALA A 56 8.29 -2.65 -2.69
CA ALA A 56 8.20 -2.38 -4.12
C ALA A 56 6.74 -2.44 -4.61
N ALA A 57 5.98 -3.45 -4.20
CA ALA A 57 4.55 -3.57 -4.50
C ALA A 57 3.75 -2.37 -3.95
N THR A 58 4.04 -1.95 -2.71
CA THR A 58 3.43 -0.76 -2.10
C THR A 58 3.74 0.50 -2.89
N ALA A 59 4.98 0.70 -3.34
CA ALA A 59 5.36 1.86 -4.14
C ALA A 59 4.59 1.90 -5.47
N VAL A 60 4.48 0.78 -6.17
CA VAL A 60 3.69 0.67 -7.40
C VAL A 60 2.21 0.99 -7.13
N LEU A 61 1.62 0.40 -6.10
CA LEU A 61 0.21 0.65 -5.74
C LEU A 61 -0.03 2.10 -5.30
N SER A 62 0.93 2.73 -4.61
CA SER A 62 0.85 4.14 -4.23
C SER A 62 0.87 5.06 -5.45
N LEU A 63 1.66 4.75 -6.47
CA LEU A 63 1.66 5.50 -7.74
C LEU A 63 0.32 5.34 -8.48
N LEU A 64 -0.21 4.11 -8.55
CA LEU A 64 -1.52 3.85 -9.16
C LEU A 64 -2.65 4.56 -8.39
N ALA A 65 -2.59 4.58 -7.05
CA ALA A 65 -3.51 5.35 -6.23
C ALA A 65 -3.38 6.85 -6.48
N GLY A 66 -2.17 7.36 -6.75
CA GLY A 66 -1.96 8.73 -7.19
C GLY A 66 -2.68 9.02 -8.52
N ILE A 67 -2.52 8.15 -9.51
CA ILE A 67 -3.23 8.27 -10.81
C ILE A 67 -4.76 8.19 -10.63
N LEU A 68 -5.25 7.45 -9.65
CA LEU A 68 -6.68 7.32 -9.38
C LEU A 68 -7.28 8.56 -8.71
N VAL A 69 -6.53 9.19 -7.80
CA VAL A 69 -7.03 10.28 -6.95
C VAL A 69 -6.89 11.67 -7.62
N TRP A 70 -5.98 11.81 -8.58
CA TRP A 70 -5.77 13.03 -9.37
C TRP A 70 -6.16 12.84 -10.83
#